data_AF-A0A1G2R842-F1
#
_entry.id   AF-A0A1G2R842-F1
#
_cell.length_a   1.000
_cell.length_b   1.000
_cell.length_c   1.000
_cell.angle_alpha   90.00
_cell.angle_beta   90.00
_cell.angle_gamma   90.00
#
_symmetry.space_group_name_H-M   'P 1'
#
loop_
_entity.id
_entity.type
_entity.pdbx_description
1 polymer ?
#
loop_
_entity_poly.entity_id
_entity_poly.type
_entity_poly.pdbx_seq_one_letter_code
_entity_poly.pdbx_strand_id
1 'polypeptide(L)'
;MSQVSVGQLCELFGQIAEGKITGEAVQELLERASRLAFPQILKKVLQQARKTAAELSNPYSRVEALAAIAGASHEARDFEAARKTAAELSDPYSRAKALAAISGASHEARDLEAARETVAEISDPYWRAKALAAIAGALAEARDLEAARKTAVEISNPYSRVEALAAIAGALAEAVG
;
A
#
# COMPACT_ATOMS: atom_id res chain seq x y z
N MET A 1 -0.96 -27.06 16.21
CA MET A 1 -2.09 -26.16 15.92
C MET A 1 -2.87 -26.77 14.77
N SER A 2 -3.94 -27.51 15.08
CA SER A 2 -4.64 -28.38 14.13
C SER A 2 -5.53 -27.57 13.20
N GLN A 3 -5.36 -27.72 11.88
CA GLN A 3 -6.34 -27.25 10.91
C GLN A 3 -7.64 -28.03 11.14
N VAL A 4 -8.76 -27.32 11.29
CA VAL A 4 -10.08 -27.96 11.28
C VAL A 4 -10.37 -28.37 9.84
N SER A 5 -10.49 -29.67 9.60
CA SER A 5 -10.72 -30.20 8.26
C SER A 5 -12.18 -30.01 7.85
N VAL A 6 -12.46 -29.99 6.54
CA VAL A 6 -13.84 -29.96 6.01
C VAL A 6 -14.65 -31.14 6.55
N GLY A 7 -14.01 -32.30 6.79
CA GLY A 7 -14.65 -33.46 7.42
C GLY A 7 -15.11 -33.20 8.85
N GLN A 8 -14.30 -32.49 9.66
CA GLN A 8 -14.67 -32.10 11.02
C GLN A 8 -15.83 -31.10 11.04
N LEU A 9 -15.91 -30.22 10.03
CA LEU A 9 -17.06 -29.32 9.87
C LEU A 9 -18.34 -30.10 9.51
N CYS A 10 -18.28 -31.06 8.58
CA CYS A 10 -19.43 -31.87 8.20
C CYS A 10 -19.97 -32.74 9.34
N GLU A 11 -19.09 -33.31 10.16
CA GLU A 11 -19.47 -34.12 11.32
C GLU A 11 -20.17 -33.27 12.40
N LEU A 12 -19.68 -32.04 12.60
CA LEU A 12 -20.33 -31.03 13.45
C LEU A 12 -21.70 -30.58 12.90
N PHE A 13 -21.83 -30.37 11.58
CA PHE A 13 -23.12 -30.07 10.95
C PHE A 13 -24.14 -31.21 11.10
N GLY A 14 -23.68 -32.46 11.10
CA GLY A 14 -24.52 -33.63 11.44
C GLY A 14 -25.06 -33.57 12.86
N GLN A 15 -24.22 -33.20 13.84
CA GLN A 15 -24.64 -33.06 15.24
C GLN A 15 -25.61 -31.88 15.47
N ILE A 16 -25.53 -30.82 14.65
CA ILE A 16 -26.49 -29.71 14.63
C ILE A 16 -27.85 -30.17 14.08
N ALA A 17 -27.87 -30.93 12.99
CA ALA A 17 -29.11 -31.47 12.40
C ALA A 17 -29.84 -32.43 13.35
N GLU A 18 -29.09 -33.10 14.24
CA GLU A 18 -29.61 -33.95 15.30
C GLU A 18 -30.07 -33.18 16.55
N GLY A 19 -29.97 -31.84 16.57
CA GLY A 19 -30.41 -30.99 17.67
C GLY A 19 -29.51 -31.04 18.92
N LYS A 20 -28.29 -31.55 18.79
CA LYS A 20 -27.36 -31.75 19.93
C LYS A 20 -26.56 -30.48 20.31
N ILE A 21 -26.68 -29.41 19.53
CA ILE A 21 -25.88 -28.17 19.67
C ILE A 21 -26.82 -26.95 19.60
N THR A 22 -26.64 -25.96 20.49
CA THR A 22 -27.48 -24.75 20.60
C THR A 22 -27.10 -23.67 19.56
N GLY A 23 -28.00 -22.72 19.28
CA GLY A 23 -27.77 -21.64 18.31
C GLY A 23 -26.56 -20.73 18.63
N GLU A 24 -26.23 -20.55 19.91
CA GLU A 24 -25.04 -19.81 20.36
C GLU A 24 -23.75 -20.52 19.95
N ALA A 25 -23.69 -21.84 20.06
CA ALA A 25 -22.54 -22.63 19.62
C ALA A 25 -22.38 -22.62 18.09
N VAL A 26 -23.48 -22.50 17.33
CA VAL A 26 -23.42 -22.30 15.87
C VAL A 26 -22.81 -20.95 15.52
N GLN A 27 -23.19 -19.89 16.23
CA GLN A 27 -22.65 -18.55 16.00
C GLN A 27 -21.16 -18.47 16.36
N GLU A 28 -20.74 -19.04 17.49
CA GLU A 28 -19.33 -19.12 17.89
C GLU A 28 -18.50 -19.91 16.87
N LEU A 29 -19.02 -21.02 16.35
CA LEU A 29 -18.35 -21.81 15.32
C LEU A 29 -18.20 -21.06 14.00
N LEU A 30 -19.23 -20.34 13.55
CA LEU A 30 -19.18 -19.52 12.33
C LEU A 30 -18.20 -18.35 12.47
N GLU A 31 -18.16 -17.70 13.63
CA GLU A 31 -17.17 -16.66 13.93
C GLU A 31 -15.75 -17.23 13.92
N ARG A 32 -15.55 -18.40 14.52
CA ARG A 32 -14.25 -19.07 14.58
C ARG A 32 -13.80 -19.57 13.21
N ALA A 33 -14.71 -20.13 12.42
CA ALA A 33 -14.45 -20.52 11.04
C ALA A 33 -14.09 -19.31 10.17
N SER A 34 -14.82 -18.19 10.30
CA SER A 34 -14.54 -16.93 9.61
C SER A 34 -13.16 -16.37 9.99
N ARG A 35 -12.82 -16.37 11.29
CA ARG A 35 -11.50 -15.95 11.79
C ARG A 35 -10.36 -16.80 11.24
N LEU A 36 -10.59 -18.07 10.94
CA LEU A 36 -9.56 -18.96 10.38
C LEU A 36 -9.49 -18.90 8.85
N ALA A 37 -10.64 -18.82 8.18
CA ALA A 37 -10.72 -18.84 6.72
C ALA A 37 -10.25 -17.53 6.09
N PHE A 38 -10.66 -16.39 6.66
CA PHE A 38 -10.36 -15.07 6.07
C PHE A 38 -8.85 -14.77 5.96
N PRO A 39 -8.04 -14.97 7.01
CA PRO A 39 -6.59 -14.75 6.91
C PRO A 39 -5.90 -15.68 5.89
N GLN A 40 -6.39 -16.92 5.76
CA GLN A 40 -5.86 -17.88 4.79
C GLN A 40 -6.20 -17.50 3.34
N ILE A 41 -7.42 -17.03 3.11
CA ILE A 41 -7.85 -16.50 1.80
C ILE A 41 -7.03 -15.26 1.47
N LEU A 42 -6.93 -14.30 2.39
CA LEU A 42 -6.15 -13.08 2.20
C LEU A 42 -4.69 -13.40 1.88
N LYS A 43 -4.07 -14.34 2.61
CA LYS A 43 -2.70 -14.79 2.34
C LYS A 43 -2.54 -15.34 0.93
N LYS A 44 -3.46 -16.18 0.45
CA LYS A 44 -3.43 -16.73 -0.92
C LYS A 44 -3.59 -15.64 -1.97
N VAL A 45 -4.52 -14.70 -1.76
CA VAL A 45 -4.74 -13.55 -2.65
C VAL A 45 -3.49 -12.69 -2.74
N LEU A 46 -2.89 -12.32 -1.59
CA LEU A 46 -1.65 -11.54 -1.56
C LEU A 46 -0.48 -12.30 -2.23
N GLN A 47 -0.37 -13.61 -2.04
CA GLN A 47 0.65 -14.42 -2.73
C GLN A 47 0.48 -14.38 -4.25
N GLN A 48 -0.75 -14.52 -4.75
CA GLN A 48 -1.02 -14.43 -6.18
C GLN A 48 -0.76 -13.02 -6.71
N ALA A 49 -1.19 -11.98 -5.99
CA ALA A 49 -0.93 -10.59 -6.34
C ALA A 49 0.57 -10.30 -6.46
N ARG A 50 1.40 -10.78 -5.51
CA ARG A 50 2.87 -10.64 -5.55
C ARG A 50 3.46 -11.28 -6.80
N LYS A 51 3.03 -12.49 -7.14
CA LYS A 51 3.52 -13.19 -8.33
C LYS A 51 3.20 -12.41 -9.60
N THR A 52 1.94 -11.98 -9.75
CA THR A 52 1.50 -11.20 -10.90
C THR A 52 2.21 -9.85 -10.98
N ALA A 53 2.42 -9.17 -9.84
CA ALA A 53 3.18 -7.92 -9.80
C ALA A 53 4.63 -8.12 -10.26
N ALA A 54 5.30 -9.18 -9.78
CA ALA A 54 6.69 -9.47 -10.14
C ALA A 54 6.88 -9.77 -11.65
N GLU A 55 5.86 -10.29 -12.32
CA GLU A 55 5.85 -10.60 -13.76
C GLU A 55 5.60 -9.36 -14.64
N LEU A 56 5.24 -8.21 -14.07
CA LEU A 56 5.03 -6.98 -14.83
C LEU A 56 6.33 -6.54 -15.52
N SER A 57 6.27 -6.38 -16.86
CA SER A 57 7.42 -5.99 -17.67
C SER A 57 7.78 -4.51 -17.50
N ASN A 58 6.80 -3.65 -17.25
CA ASN A 58 7.06 -2.24 -16.95
C ASN A 58 7.53 -2.11 -15.50
N PRO A 59 8.76 -1.65 -15.25
CA PRO A 59 9.33 -1.61 -13.90
C PRO A 59 8.61 -0.61 -13.00
N TYR A 60 8.10 0.50 -13.54
CA TYR A 60 7.34 1.48 -12.77
C TYR A 60 6.00 0.91 -12.30
N SER A 61 5.24 0.27 -13.21
CA SER A 61 4.00 -0.45 -12.86
C SER A 61 4.26 -1.57 -11.85
N ARG A 62 5.42 -2.25 -11.94
CA ARG A 62 5.84 -3.26 -10.98
C ARG A 62 6.03 -2.66 -9.58
N VAL A 63 6.67 -1.49 -9.46
CA VAL A 63 6.80 -0.82 -8.15
C VAL A 63 5.45 -0.43 -7.58
N GLU A 64 4.59 0.21 -8.38
CA GLU A 64 3.25 0.63 -7.91
C GLU A 64 2.44 -0.57 -7.39
N ALA A 65 2.44 -1.67 -8.13
CA ALA A 65 1.76 -2.89 -7.70
C ALA A 65 2.35 -3.47 -6.40
N LEU A 66 3.68 -3.52 -6.29
CA LEU A 66 4.35 -4.00 -5.07
C LEU A 66 4.13 -3.08 -3.87
N ALA A 67 4.11 -1.76 -4.07
CA ALA A 67 3.82 -0.78 -3.02
C ALA A 67 2.37 -0.91 -2.52
N ALA A 68 1.40 -1.08 -3.43
CA ALA A 68 0.02 -1.33 -3.06
C ALA A 68 -0.16 -2.64 -2.29
N ILE A 69 0.52 -3.71 -2.72
CA ILE A 69 0.53 -4.99 -2.00
C ILE A 69 1.15 -4.84 -0.61
N ALA A 70 2.26 -4.11 -0.49
CA ALA A 70 2.93 -3.85 0.78
C ALA A 70 2.05 -3.04 1.74
N GLY A 71 1.35 -2.02 1.24
CA GLY A 71 0.35 -1.28 2.01
C GLY A 71 -0.80 -2.17 2.49
N ALA A 72 -1.28 -3.09 1.66
CA ALA A 72 -2.36 -4.01 2.03
C ALA A 72 -1.94 -5.13 2.99
N SER A 73 -0.68 -5.60 2.90
CA SER A 73 -0.18 -6.69 3.73
C SER A 73 0.45 -6.22 5.04
N HIS A 74 0.95 -4.98 5.06
CA HIS A 74 1.84 -4.42 6.11
C HIS A 74 3.07 -5.30 6.41
N GLU A 75 3.47 -6.18 5.49
CA GLU A 75 4.62 -7.05 5.69
C GLU A 75 5.92 -6.36 5.26
N ALA A 76 6.91 -6.27 6.15
CA ALA A 76 8.19 -5.63 5.89
C ALA A 76 8.90 -6.11 4.61
N ARG A 77 8.77 -7.42 4.30
CA ARG A 77 9.35 -8.04 3.09
C ARG A 77 8.75 -7.49 1.78
N ASP A 78 7.50 -7.05 1.79
CA ASP A 78 6.86 -6.53 0.59
C ASP A 78 7.33 -5.11 0.29
N PHE A 79 7.51 -4.30 1.34
CA PHE A 79 8.15 -2.99 1.21
C PHE A 79 9.60 -3.11 0.73
N GLU A 80 10.35 -4.12 1.20
CA GLU A 80 11.71 -4.39 0.70
C GLU A 80 11.71 -4.73 -0.80
N ALA A 81 10.78 -5.58 -1.25
CA ALA A 81 10.64 -5.91 -2.68
C ALA A 81 10.28 -4.67 -3.53
N ALA A 82 9.38 -3.81 -3.03
CA ALA A 82 9.01 -2.56 -3.68
C ALA A 82 10.23 -1.61 -3.79
N ARG A 83 10.99 -1.43 -2.70
CA ARG A 83 12.20 -0.59 -2.66
C ARG A 83 13.27 -1.08 -3.62
N LYS A 84 13.54 -2.38 -3.64
CA LYS A 84 14.51 -2.98 -4.56
C LYS A 84 14.13 -2.67 -6.01
N THR A 85 12.85 -2.83 -6.34
CA THR A 85 12.36 -2.53 -7.68
C THR A 85 12.44 -1.03 -7.99
N ALA A 86 12.16 -0.16 -7.01
CA ALA A 86 12.30 1.28 -7.18
C ALA A 86 13.75 1.69 -7.45
N ALA A 87 14.72 1.07 -6.78
CA ALA A 87 16.14 1.31 -6.99
C ALA A 87 16.63 0.89 -8.38
N GLU A 88 15.97 -0.09 -9.02
CA GLU A 88 16.26 -0.53 -10.40
C GLU A 88 15.76 0.46 -11.46
N LEU A 89 14.94 1.45 -11.10
CA LEU A 89 14.47 2.48 -12.02
C LEU A 89 15.61 3.43 -12.40
N SER A 90 15.88 3.50 -13.71
CA SER A 90 16.92 4.36 -14.28
C SER A 90 16.49 5.83 -14.38
N ASP A 91 15.21 6.08 -14.66
CA ASP A 91 14.65 7.43 -14.71
C ASP A 91 14.48 8.00 -13.29
N PRO A 92 15.18 9.09 -12.92
CA PRO A 92 15.12 9.64 -11.57
C PRO A 92 13.71 10.14 -11.20
N TYR A 93 12.95 10.67 -12.16
CA TYR A 93 11.56 11.08 -11.89
C TYR A 93 10.69 9.88 -11.48
N SER A 94 10.75 8.80 -12.25
CA SER A 94 10.04 7.55 -11.97
C SER A 94 10.47 6.96 -10.62
N ARG A 95 11.78 6.98 -10.32
CA ARG A 95 12.31 6.50 -9.04
C ARG A 95 11.84 7.34 -7.85
N ALA A 96 11.87 8.67 -7.95
CA ALA A 96 11.38 9.56 -6.90
C ALA A 96 9.88 9.35 -6.63
N LYS A 97 9.08 9.22 -7.69
CA LYS A 97 7.64 8.96 -7.60
C LYS A 97 7.35 7.58 -6.96
N ALA A 98 8.10 6.56 -7.34
CA ALA A 98 8.02 5.23 -6.77
C ALA A 98 8.34 5.22 -5.26
N LEU A 99 9.44 5.86 -4.86
CA LEU A 99 9.84 5.96 -3.44
C LEU A 99 8.84 6.77 -2.62
N ALA A 100 8.24 7.82 -3.19
CA ALA A 100 7.15 8.56 -2.56
C ALA A 100 5.93 7.66 -2.29
N ALA A 101 5.51 6.86 -3.27
CA ALA A 101 4.38 5.93 -3.11
C ALA A 101 4.67 4.86 -2.03
N ILE A 102 5.90 4.33 -2.00
CA ILE A 102 6.33 3.39 -0.95
C ILE A 102 6.27 4.06 0.42
N SER A 103 6.76 5.30 0.55
CA SER A 103 6.72 6.07 1.80
C SER A 103 5.29 6.34 2.27
N GLY A 104 4.37 6.65 1.35
CA GLY A 104 2.95 6.83 1.65
C GLY A 104 2.32 5.56 2.25
N ALA A 105 2.69 4.38 1.73
CA ALA A 105 2.18 3.10 2.20
C ALA A 105 2.88 2.56 3.45
N SER A 106 4.18 2.85 3.64
CA SER A 106 4.98 2.35 4.78
C SER A 106 4.94 3.27 5.99
N HIS A 107 4.66 4.57 5.77
CA HIS A 107 4.85 5.68 6.71
C HIS A 107 6.29 5.79 7.25
N GLU A 108 7.28 5.22 6.54
CA GLU A 108 8.67 5.27 6.97
C GLU A 108 9.40 6.49 6.39
N ALA A 109 10.07 7.23 7.27
CA ALA A 109 10.82 8.44 6.92
C ALA A 109 11.97 8.17 5.94
N ARG A 110 12.60 7.00 6.00
CA ARG A 110 13.72 6.63 5.10
C ARG A 110 13.35 6.63 3.62
N ASP A 111 12.10 6.24 3.30
CA ASP A 111 11.63 6.17 1.92
C ASP A 111 11.39 7.58 1.36
N LEU A 112 10.92 8.48 2.23
CA LEU A 112 10.74 9.89 1.91
C LEU A 112 12.08 10.58 1.66
N GLU A 113 13.08 10.32 2.50
CA GLU A 113 14.44 10.85 2.33
C GLU A 113 15.04 10.38 1.00
N ALA A 114 14.96 9.08 0.71
CA ALA A 114 15.43 8.53 -0.57
C ALA A 114 14.69 9.13 -1.78
N ALA A 115 13.37 9.40 -1.65
CA ALA A 115 12.61 10.09 -2.69
C ALA A 115 13.14 11.52 -2.91
N ARG A 116 13.40 12.27 -1.84
CA ARG A 116 13.95 13.64 -1.88
C ARG A 116 15.36 13.70 -2.44
N GLU A 117 16.21 12.73 -2.10
CA GLU A 117 17.54 12.59 -2.70
C GLU A 117 17.44 12.36 -4.21
N THR A 118 16.53 11.49 -4.64
CA THR A 118 16.32 11.23 -6.07
C THR A 118 15.80 12.48 -6.81
N VAL A 119 14.98 13.32 -6.17
CA VAL A 119 14.58 14.62 -6.75
C VAL A 119 15.78 15.52 -7.03
N ALA A 120 16.83 15.44 -6.19
CA ALA A 120 18.03 16.24 -6.39
C ALA A 120 18.78 15.89 -7.68
N GLU A 121 18.65 14.65 -8.17
CA GLU A 121 19.24 14.18 -9.43
C GLU A 121 18.50 14.70 -10.68
N ILE A 122 17.24 15.14 -10.53
CA ILE A 122 16.43 15.63 -11.65
C ILE A 122 16.88 17.05 -12.03
N SER A 123 17.50 17.16 -13.20
CA SER A 123 18.01 18.43 -13.74
C SER A 123 16.92 19.28 -14.39
N ASP A 124 15.91 18.65 -15.01
CA ASP A 124 14.80 19.36 -15.64
C ASP A 124 13.86 19.95 -14.58
N PRO A 125 13.65 21.29 -14.56
CA PRO A 125 12.83 21.93 -13.53
C PRO A 125 11.36 21.48 -13.51
N TYR A 126 10.80 21.14 -14.68
CA TYR A 126 9.43 20.68 -14.78
C TYR A 126 9.28 19.29 -14.16
N TRP A 127 10.18 18.35 -14.48
CA TRP A 127 10.17 17.02 -13.88
C TRP A 127 10.50 17.06 -12.39
N ARG A 128 11.39 17.95 -11.96
CA ARG A 128 11.69 18.17 -10.54
C ARG A 128 10.45 18.65 -9.77
N ALA A 129 9.70 19.60 -10.34
CA ALA A 129 8.45 20.08 -9.76
C ALA A 129 7.40 18.97 -9.67
N LYS A 130 7.25 18.14 -10.71
CA LYS A 130 6.33 16.99 -10.69
C LYS A 130 6.73 15.95 -9.63
N ALA A 131 8.03 15.69 -9.44
CA ALA A 131 8.50 14.76 -8.41
C ALA A 131 8.24 15.28 -6.99
N LEU A 132 8.51 16.57 -6.73
CA LEU A 132 8.16 17.22 -5.46
C LEU A 132 6.64 17.18 -5.19
N ALA A 133 5.82 17.37 -6.22
CA ALA A 133 4.37 17.27 -6.11
C ALA A 133 3.93 15.84 -5.73
N ALA A 134 4.56 14.81 -6.31
CA ALA A 134 4.29 13.42 -5.95
C ALA A 134 4.64 13.12 -4.49
N ILE A 135 5.79 13.62 -4.01
CA ILE A 135 6.19 13.51 -2.59
C ILE A 135 5.18 14.20 -1.70
N ALA A 136 4.76 15.42 -2.05
CA ALA A 136 3.78 16.18 -1.29
C ALA A 136 2.42 15.47 -1.22
N GLY A 137 1.98 14.83 -2.31
CA GLY A 137 0.77 14.01 -2.34
C GLY A 137 0.85 12.78 -1.43
N ALA A 138 1.93 12.01 -1.51
CA ALA A 138 2.13 10.84 -0.65
C ALA A 138 2.17 11.20 0.84
N LEU A 139 2.77 12.34 1.19
CA LEU A 139 2.74 12.88 2.56
C LEU A 139 1.33 13.25 3.02
N ALA A 140 0.52 13.80 2.13
CA ALA A 140 -0.87 14.13 2.44
C ALA A 140 -1.73 12.87 2.67
N GLU A 141 -1.55 11.84 1.85
CA GLU A 141 -2.16 10.52 2.04
C GLU A 141 -1.76 9.89 3.37
N ALA A 142 -0.48 10.04 3.74
CA ALA A 142 0.06 9.65 5.05
C ALA A 142 -0.36 10.56 6.22
N ARG A 143 -1.22 11.56 5.97
CA ARG A 143 -1.70 12.56 6.95
C ARG A 143 -0.62 13.48 7.54
N ASP A 144 0.58 13.52 6.96
CA ASP A 144 1.61 14.50 7.31
C ASP A 144 1.45 15.78 6.47
N LEU A 145 0.42 16.55 6.81
CA LEU A 145 0.04 17.75 6.07
C LEU A 145 1.07 18.88 6.19
N GLU A 146 1.80 18.92 7.30
CA GLU A 146 2.83 19.93 7.50
C GLU A 146 4.01 19.66 6.55
N ALA A 147 4.49 18.41 6.49
CA ALA A 147 5.53 18.03 5.56
C ALA A 147 5.05 18.13 4.10
N ALA A 148 3.81 17.75 3.81
CA ALA A 148 3.21 17.89 2.48
C ALA A 148 3.24 19.35 2.01
N ARG A 149 2.76 20.28 2.86
CA ARG A 149 2.77 21.72 2.57
C ARG A 149 4.19 22.26 2.40
N LYS A 150 5.13 21.88 3.27
CA LYS A 150 6.54 22.30 3.15
C LYS A 150 7.13 21.86 1.81
N THR A 151 6.91 20.60 1.43
CA THR A 151 7.36 20.04 0.15
C THR A 151 6.74 20.78 -1.04
N ALA A 152 5.43 21.07 -1.01
CA ALA A 152 4.78 21.80 -2.09
C ALA A 152 5.33 23.24 -2.25
N VAL A 153 5.71 23.90 -1.14
CA VAL A 153 6.29 25.25 -1.18
C VAL A 153 7.70 25.28 -1.79
N GLU A 154 8.46 24.18 -1.70
CA GLU A 154 9.77 24.04 -2.37
C GLU A 154 9.68 24.09 -3.90
N ILE A 155 8.48 23.85 -4.47
CA ILE A 155 8.25 23.92 -5.91
C ILE A 155 8.38 25.38 -6.38
N SER A 156 9.41 25.66 -7.17
CA SER A 156 9.73 27.02 -7.61
C SER A 156 8.74 27.56 -8.65
N ASN A 157 8.22 26.70 -9.53
CA ASN A 157 7.21 27.10 -10.51
C ASN A 157 5.85 27.35 -9.81
N PRO A 158 5.27 28.57 -9.89
CA PRO A 158 4.03 28.88 -9.18
C PRO A 158 2.83 28.04 -9.63
N TYR A 159 2.74 27.73 -10.92
CA TYR A 159 1.65 26.92 -11.47
C TYR A 159 1.73 25.48 -10.94
N SER A 160 2.90 24.85 -11.01
CA SER A 160 3.11 23.51 -10.45
C SER A 160 2.92 23.46 -8.93
N ARG A 161 3.27 24.53 -8.22
CA ARG A 161 3.02 24.65 -6.77
C ARG A 161 1.54 24.67 -6.45
N VAL A 162 0.75 25.42 -7.21
CA VAL A 162 -0.71 25.45 -7.04
C VAL A 162 -1.32 24.09 -7.35
N GLU A 163 -0.88 23.40 -8.42
CA GLU A 163 -1.32 22.03 -8.70
C GLU A 163 -1.03 21.08 -7.52
N ALA A 164 0.17 21.14 -6.95
CA ALA A 164 0.55 20.30 -5.80
C ALA A 164 -0.30 20.60 -4.56
N LEU A 165 -0.53 21.88 -4.24
CA LEU A 165 -1.37 22.28 -3.11
C LEU A 165 -2.84 21.88 -3.32
N ALA A 166 -3.35 21.95 -4.55
CA ALA A 166 -4.69 21.49 -4.89
C ALA A 166 -4.81 19.96 -4.72
N ALA A 167 -3.79 19.19 -5.12
CA ALA A 167 -3.76 17.75 -4.91
C ALA A 167 -3.75 17.37 -3.42
N ILE A 168 -2.96 18.08 -2.59
CA ILE A 168 -2.97 17.92 -1.13
C ILE A 168 -4.37 18.19 -0.57
N ALA A 169 -5.02 19.26 -1.01
CA ALA A 169 -6.37 19.60 -0.56
C ALA A 169 -7.42 18.55 -0.99
N GLY A 170 -7.27 17.98 -2.19
CA GLY A 170 -8.10 16.87 -2.67
C GLY A 170 -7.96 15.61 -1.83
N ALA A 171 -6.72 15.16 -1.59
CA ALA A 171 -6.44 14.00 -0.75
C ALA A 171 -6.98 14.19 0.68
N LEU A 172 -6.93 15.42 1.20
CA LEU A 172 -7.55 15.78 2.48
C LEU A 172 -9.07 15.64 2.47
N ALA A 173 -9.74 16.12 1.42
CA ALA A 173 -11.19 16.07 1.31
C ALA A 173 -11.70 14.63 1.24
N GLU A 174 -11.05 13.78 0.45
CA GLU A 174 -11.39 12.35 0.35
C GLU A 174 -11.24 11.61 1.68
N ALA A 175 -10.33 12.08 2.52
CA ALA A 175 -9.96 11.38 3.72
C ALA A 175 -10.72 11.91 4.96
N VAL A 176 -11.56 12.94 4.81
CA VAL A 176 -12.46 13.47 5.85
C VAL A 176 -13.94 13.20 5.52
N GLY A 177 -14.28 12.86 4.27
CA GLY A 177 -15.61 12.42 3.84
C GLY A 177 -15.89 10.96 4.17
#